data_AF-A0A4Q4V4D5-F1
#
_entry.id   AF-A0A4Q4V4D5-F1
#
_cell.length_a   1.000
_cell.length_b   1.000
_cell.length_c   1.000
_cell.angle_alpha   90.00
_cell.angle_beta   90.00
_cell.angle_gamma   90.00
#
_symmetry.space_group_name_H-M   'P 1'
#
loop_
_entity.id
_entity.type
_entity.pdbx_description
1 polymer ?
#
loop_
_entity_poly.entity_id
_entity_poly.type
_entity_poly.pdbx_seq_one_letter_code
_entity_poly.pdbx_strand_id
1 'polypeptide(L)'
;MPENTTQIEADVVADDHGSVLDDELSTFTTSLTSSVLNYPVEHGRRYHAFRAGVYCLPNDEILANDLSAVQPSWVPPNVKFEIDDVESPWLYNNPFDFIFCRYMAACIKDWPKLVQSIFENLTPGGWAEFQDFDLQYYSEDGSLTESHDTLKWINTLLKAARKIDRDPCPGVSLEKWVKEAGFKNVTHHRFRFPIGPWPRDPKMKEIGMYNLSQVLQGLEGFSLRLFCDVLGWRQEEVLVLTSKVRKELKNRSIHAQFDFHVVYGQKP
;
A
#
# COMPACT_ATOMS: atom_id res chain seq x y z
N MET A 1 1.62 19.76 -9.02
CA MET A 1 0.53 19.87 -8.02
C MET A 1 1.19 20.27 -6.70
N PRO A 2 0.63 21.21 -5.92
CA PRO A 2 1.28 21.69 -4.70
C PRO A 2 1.33 20.57 -3.65
N GLU A 3 2.40 20.55 -2.86
CA GLU A 3 2.56 19.67 -1.70
C GLU A 3 1.38 19.90 -0.74
N ASN A 4 0.37 19.04 -0.79
CA ASN A 4 -0.77 19.14 0.11
C ASN A 4 -0.44 18.38 1.40
N THR A 5 0.54 18.88 2.15
CA THR A 5 0.89 18.45 3.52
C THR A 5 -0.06 19.08 4.54
N THR A 6 -1.36 19.12 4.24
CA THR A 6 -2.39 19.63 5.15
C THR A 6 -2.56 18.65 6.31
N GLN A 7 -2.58 19.18 7.53
CA GLN A 7 -2.89 18.41 8.74
C GLN A 7 -4.31 17.83 8.61
N ILE A 8 -4.51 16.58 9.03
CA ILE A 8 -5.85 15.97 9.01
C ILE A 8 -6.59 16.43 10.26
N GLU A 9 -7.68 17.19 10.10
CA GLU A 9 -8.50 17.63 11.23
C GLU A 9 -9.39 16.49 11.74
N ALA A 10 -9.44 16.30 13.06
CA ALA A 10 -10.34 15.34 13.71
C ALA A 10 -11.80 15.85 13.72
N ASP A 11 -12.75 14.92 13.62
CA ASP A 11 -14.17 15.21 13.76
C ASP A 11 -14.51 15.54 15.24
N VAL A 12 -15.38 16.52 15.45
CA VAL A 12 -15.71 17.08 16.79
C VAL A 12 -16.61 16.15 17.62
N VAL A 13 -17.06 15.03 17.05
CA VAL A 13 -17.95 14.07 17.70
C VAL A 13 -17.14 12.85 18.15
N ALA A 14 -16.41 13.02 19.25
CA ALA A 14 -15.87 11.92 20.02
C ALA A 14 -16.93 11.50 21.06
N ASP A 15 -17.99 10.80 20.64
CA ASP A 15 -18.81 10.09 21.62
C ASP A 15 -19.39 8.77 21.10
N ASP A 16 -19.16 7.78 21.94
CA ASP A 16 -19.69 6.42 22.11
C ASP A 16 -20.54 5.78 20.99
N HIS A 17 -20.02 4.70 20.38
CA HIS A 17 -20.66 3.37 20.28
C HIS A 17 -19.92 2.50 19.25
N GLY A 18 -19.15 1.51 19.73
CA GLY A 18 -18.40 0.56 18.88
C GLY A 18 -19.27 -0.32 17.96
N SER A 19 -20.59 -0.33 18.12
CA SER A 19 -21.51 -1.06 17.24
C SER A 19 -21.72 -0.39 15.89
N VAL A 20 -21.65 0.94 15.82
CA VAL A 20 -21.92 1.70 14.57
C VAL A 20 -20.79 1.51 13.56
N LEU A 21 -19.56 1.35 14.06
CA LEU A 21 -18.37 1.20 13.21
C LEU A 21 -18.36 -0.12 12.44
N ASP A 22 -18.88 -1.19 13.01
CA ASP A 22 -18.94 -2.50 12.35
C ASP A 22 -19.97 -2.52 11.20
N ASP A 23 -21.11 -1.83 11.37
CA ASP A 23 -22.11 -1.65 10.31
C ASP A 23 -21.56 -0.78 9.16
N GLU A 24 -20.84 0.31 9.48
CA GLU A 24 -20.17 1.14 8.47
C GLU A 24 -19.11 0.34 7.69
N LEU A 25 -18.26 -0.42 8.38
CA LEU A 25 -17.22 -1.26 7.75
C LEU A 25 -17.84 -2.30 6.79
N SER A 26 -18.99 -2.88 7.15
CA SER A 26 -19.70 -3.83 6.31
C SER A 26 -20.17 -3.21 4.99
N THR A 27 -20.61 -1.94 5.04
CA THR A 27 -21.11 -1.19 3.88
C THR A 27 -20.00 -0.96 2.84
N PHE A 28 -18.77 -0.69 3.30
CA PHE A 28 -17.58 -0.50 2.45
C PHE A 28 -17.05 -1.78 1.79
N THR A 29 -17.51 -2.96 2.20
CA THR A 29 -17.14 -4.25 1.60
C THR A 29 -18.09 -4.73 0.50
N THR A 30 -19.07 -3.90 0.12
CA THR A 30 -20.06 -4.27 -0.90
C THR A 30 -19.41 -4.46 -2.28
N SER A 31 -19.73 -5.57 -2.93
CA SER A 31 -19.08 -6.06 -4.15
C SER A 31 -19.24 -5.14 -5.38
N LEU A 32 -18.24 -5.14 -6.26
CA LEU A 32 -18.23 -4.45 -7.55
C LEU A 32 -19.51 -4.77 -8.35
N THR A 33 -20.16 -3.73 -8.89
CA THR A 33 -21.37 -3.88 -9.70
C THR A 33 -21.07 -4.57 -11.03
N SER A 34 -21.97 -5.44 -11.49
CA SER A 34 -21.83 -6.20 -12.75
C SER A 34 -21.66 -5.35 -14.02
N SER A 35 -21.95 -4.04 -13.94
CA SER A 35 -21.72 -3.04 -14.98
C SER A 35 -20.25 -2.89 -15.40
N VAL A 36 -19.29 -3.34 -14.59
CA VAL A 36 -17.85 -3.38 -14.94
C VAL A 36 -17.59 -4.25 -16.18
N LEU A 37 -18.51 -5.17 -16.51
CA LEU A 37 -18.36 -6.09 -17.64
C LEU A 37 -18.91 -5.57 -18.99
N ASN A 38 -19.48 -4.35 -19.03
CA ASN A 38 -20.13 -3.80 -20.24
C ASN A 38 -19.16 -3.00 -21.13
N TYR A 39 -18.23 -3.68 -21.79
CA TYR A 39 -17.15 -3.04 -22.57
C TYR A 39 -17.63 -2.49 -23.93
N PRO A 40 -17.39 -1.20 -24.26
CA PRO A 40 -17.62 -0.66 -25.60
C PRO A 40 -16.55 -1.07 -26.62
N VAL A 41 -16.92 -1.12 -27.90
CA VAL A 41 -16.04 -1.46 -29.03
C VAL A 41 -16.09 -0.35 -30.07
N GLU A 42 -14.94 0.26 -30.38
CA GLU A 42 -14.81 1.35 -31.37
C GLU A 42 -13.59 1.09 -32.27
N HIS A 43 -13.72 1.32 -33.58
CA HIS A 43 -12.64 1.14 -34.57
C HIS A 43 -11.88 -0.19 -34.50
N GLY A 44 -12.58 -1.29 -34.17
CA GLY A 44 -12.00 -2.63 -34.04
C GLY A 44 -11.23 -2.87 -32.74
N ARG A 45 -11.30 -1.96 -31.76
CA ARG A 45 -10.64 -2.06 -30.45
C ARG A 45 -11.68 -2.00 -29.32
N ARG A 46 -11.46 -2.77 -28.26
CA ARG A 46 -12.35 -2.89 -27.09
C ARG A 46 -11.81 -2.03 -25.95
N TYR A 47 -12.67 -1.21 -25.35
CA TYR A 47 -12.34 -0.23 -24.32
C TYR A 47 -12.98 -0.60 -22.98
N HIS A 48 -12.44 -0.10 -21.87
CA HIS A 48 -12.95 -0.37 -20.52
C HIS A 48 -14.38 0.19 -20.32
N ALA A 49 -15.24 -0.58 -19.64
CA ALA A 49 -16.64 -0.22 -19.38
C ALA A 49 -16.82 0.89 -18.33
N PHE A 50 -15.99 0.85 -17.28
CA PHE A 50 -16.03 1.83 -16.20
C PHE A 50 -15.52 3.18 -16.71
N ARG A 51 -16.40 4.20 -16.69
CA ARG A 51 -16.15 5.54 -17.23
C ARG A 51 -15.78 5.54 -18.72
N ALA A 52 -16.59 4.86 -19.54
CA ALA A 52 -16.49 4.90 -21.00
C ALA A 52 -16.30 6.34 -21.52
N GLY A 53 -15.28 6.56 -22.36
CA GLY A 53 -14.89 7.89 -22.87
C GLY A 53 -13.89 8.67 -22.01
N VAL A 54 -13.55 8.22 -20.80
CA VAL A 54 -12.55 8.86 -19.92
C VAL A 54 -11.14 8.30 -20.14
N TYR A 55 -11.02 7.04 -20.57
CA TYR A 55 -9.74 6.41 -20.94
C TYR A 55 -9.55 6.45 -22.46
N CYS A 56 -8.57 7.22 -22.93
CA CYS A 56 -8.26 7.42 -24.34
C CYS A 56 -7.04 6.61 -24.84
N LEU A 57 -6.49 5.72 -24.01
CA LEU A 57 -5.26 4.96 -24.32
C LEU A 57 -5.54 3.48 -24.65
N PRO A 58 -4.72 2.85 -25.53
CA PRO A 58 -4.93 1.49 -26.04
C PRO A 58 -4.59 0.37 -25.01
N ASN A 59 -4.94 -0.88 -25.35
CA ASN A 59 -4.60 -2.10 -24.59
C ASN A 59 -3.07 -2.35 -24.64
N ASP A 60 -2.31 -1.64 -23.82
CA ASP A 60 -0.88 -1.90 -23.63
C ASP A 60 -0.66 -3.31 -23.08
N GLU A 61 0.47 -3.93 -23.42
CA GLU A 61 0.85 -5.22 -22.83
C GLU A 61 1.30 -4.99 -21.39
N ILE A 62 0.64 -5.68 -20.45
CA ILE A 62 0.94 -5.61 -19.02
C ILE A 62 1.54 -6.95 -18.59
N LEU A 63 2.71 -6.91 -17.98
CA LEU A 63 3.28 -8.01 -17.23
C LEU A 63 3.15 -7.70 -15.75
N ALA A 64 2.35 -8.49 -15.03
CA ALA A 64 2.25 -8.44 -13.58
C ALA A 64 3.13 -9.54 -12.97
N ASN A 65 3.95 -9.18 -11.99
CA ASN A 65 4.85 -10.11 -11.31
C ASN A 65 4.49 -10.16 -9.83
N ASP A 66 4.38 -11.36 -9.27
CA ASP A 66 4.22 -11.60 -7.83
C ASP A 66 4.83 -12.96 -7.47
N LEU A 67 5.44 -13.08 -6.29
CA LEU A 67 5.97 -14.36 -5.80
C LEU A 67 4.85 -15.41 -5.59
N SER A 68 3.62 -14.93 -5.39
CA SER A 68 2.44 -15.75 -5.13
C SER A 68 1.51 -15.81 -6.35
N ALA A 69 0.87 -16.96 -6.54
CA ALA A 69 -0.16 -17.14 -7.56
C ALA A 69 -1.49 -16.46 -7.15
N VAL A 70 -1.54 -15.13 -7.21
CA VAL A 70 -2.68 -14.28 -6.81
C VAL A 70 -3.56 -13.83 -7.97
N GLN A 71 -3.31 -14.36 -9.18
CA GLN A 71 -4.04 -13.97 -10.38
C GLN A 71 -5.53 -14.29 -10.27
N PRO A 72 -6.42 -13.41 -10.77
CA PRO A 72 -7.84 -13.68 -10.79
C PRO A 72 -8.18 -14.80 -11.78
N SER A 73 -9.35 -15.41 -11.60
CA SER A 73 -9.84 -16.49 -12.49
C SER A 73 -10.03 -16.05 -13.94
N TRP A 74 -10.19 -14.75 -14.17
CA TRP A 74 -10.27 -14.16 -15.50
C TRP A 74 -9.31 -12.97 -15.60
N VAL A 75 -8.52 -12.95 -16.67
CA VAL A 75 -7.57 -11.88 -16.98
C VAL A 75 -7.79 -11.40 -18.42
N PRO A 76 -7.69 -10.10 -18.70
CA PRO A 76 -7.71 -9.61 -20.08
C PRO A 76 -6.56 -10.21 -20.91
N PRO A 77 -6.72 -10.36 -22.24
CA PRO A 77 -5.72 -11.01 -23.08
C PRO A 77 -4.38 -10.25 -23.18
N ASN A 78 -4.37 -8.95 -22.85
CA ASN A 78 -3.18 -8.10 -22.82
C ASN A 78 -2.47 -8.10 -21.46
N VAL A 79 -2.93 -8.89 -20.48
CA VAL A 79 -2.32 -9.02 -19.15
C VAL A 79 -1.73 -10.41 -19.00
N LYS A 80 -0.44 -10.48 -18.71
CA LYS A 80 0.28 -11.71 -18.39
C LYS A 80 0.72 -11.65 -16.93
N PHE A 81 0.69 -12.79 -16.27
CA PHE A 81 1.14 -12.94 -14.89
C PHE A 81 2.39 -13.81 -14.87
N GLU A 82 3.37 -13.38 -14.11
CA GLU A 82 4.61 -14.09 -13.86
C GLU A 82 4.71 -14.37 -12.37
N ILE A 83 5.01 -15.62 -12.03
CA ILE A 83 5.29 -16.03 -10.67
C ILE A 83 6.80 -16.09 -10.52
N ASP A 84 7.39 -15.02 -10.00
CA ASP A 84 8.83 -14.92 -9.82
C ASP A 84 9.17 -14.00 -8.64
N ASP A 85 10.41 -14.10 -8.16
CA ASP A 85 10.95 -13.20 -7.15
C ASP A 85 11.60 -11.99 -7.84
N VAL A 86 11.03 -10.81 -7.64
CA VAL A 86 11.56 -9.55 -8.21
C VAL A 86 13.01 -9.23 -7.79
N GLU A 87 13.56 -9.86 -6.74
CA GLU A 87 14.97 -9.70 -6.34
C GLU A 87 15.94 -10.61 -7.12
N SER A 88 15.41 -11.58 -7.88
CA SER A 88 16.17 -12.44 -8.79
C SER A 88 16.66 -11.68 -10.02
N PRO A 89 17.63 -12.21 -10.79
CA PRO A 89 18.05 -11.59 -12.04
C PRO A 89 16.90 -11.52 -13.06
N TRP A 90 16.62 -10.33 -13.60
CA TRP A 90 15.58 -10.14 -14.61
C TRP A 90 16.09 -10.60 -15.97
N LEU A 91 15.42 -11.58 -16.58
CA LEU A 91 15.83 -12.21 -17.86
C LEU A 91 14.97 -11.75 -19.04
N TYR A 92 14.41 -10.54 -18.98
CA TYR A 92 13.57 -10.02 -20.04
C TYR A 92 14.39 -9.70 -21.29
N ASN A 93 13.89 -10.12 -22.46
CA ASN A 93 14.55 -9.86 -23.74
C ASN A 93 14.33 -8.43 -24.25
N ASN A 94 13.26 -7.77 -23.78
CA ASN A 94 12.91 -6.41 -24.18
C ASN A 94 12.74 -5.55 -22.92
N PRO A 95 13.25 -4.32 -22.92
CA PRO A 95 12.98 -3.37 -21.84
C PRO A 95 11.52 -2.90 -21.85
N PHE A 96 11.08 -2.35 -20.72
CA PHE A 96 9.74 -1.81 -20.51
C PHE A 96 9.73 -0.30 -20.73
N ASP A 97 8.59 0.25 -21.16
CA ASP A 97 8.37 1.69 -21.26
C ASP A 97 7.94 2.30 -19.92
N PHE A 98 7.31 1.48 -19.08
CA PHE A 98 6.86 1.87 -17.75
C PHE A 98 6.97 0.69 -16.79
N ILE A 99 7.51 0.93 -15.59
CA ILE A 99 7.53 -0.05 -14.51
C ILE A 99 6.88 0.57 -13.28
N PHE A 100 5.92 -0.15 -12.70
CA PHE A 100 5.21 0.25 -11.50
C PHE A 100 5.48 -0.73 -10.36
N CYS A 101 5.97 -0.23 -9.23
CA CYS A 101 6.27 -1.02 -8.04
C CYS A 101 5.48 -0.45 -6.85
N ARG A 102 4.64 -1.26 -6.21
CA ARG A 102 3.76 -0.80 -5.14
C ARG A 102 3.61 -1.82 -4.02
N TYR A 103 3.55 -1.34 -2.78
CA TYR A 103 3.25 -2.11 -1.56
C TYR A 103 4.23 -3.25 -1.29
N MET A 104 5.52 -2.93 -1.29
CA MET A 104 6.62 -3.85 -1.09
C MET A 104 7.36 -3.62 0.25
N ALA A 105 6.87 -2.73 1.12
CA ALA A 105 7.33 -2.61 2.51
C ALA A 105 7.41 -3.98 3.20
N ALA A 106 8.54 -4.25 3.83
CA ALA A 106 8.91 -5.52 4.46
C ALA A 106 9.01 -6.74 3.51
N CYS A 107 8.86 -6.57 2.20
CA CYS A 107 8.98 -7.64 1.21
C CYS A 107 10.34 -7.69 0.51
N ILE A 108 11.08 -6.57 0.46
CA ILE A 108 12.35 -6.41 -0.25
C ILE A 108 13.52 -6.30 0.73
N LYS A 109 14.65 -6.96 0.41
CA LYS A 109 15.88 -6.99 1.22
C LYS A 109 16.83 -5.92 0.73
N ASP A 110 17.00 -5.82 -0.58
CA ASP A 110 17.91 -4.87 -1.21
C ASP A 110 17.15 -3.93 -2.15
N TRP A 111 16.57 -2.88 -1.56
CA TRP A 111 15.87 -1.84 -2.30
C TRP A 111 16.73 -1.12 -3.33
N PRO A 112 17.97 -0.67 -3.03
CA PRO A 112 18.88 -0.12 -4.03
C PRO A 112 19.06 -1.03 -5.23
N LYS A 113 19.27 -2.34 -5.01
CA LYS A 113 19.41 -3.32 -6.10
C LYS A 113 18.12 -3.42 -6.93
N LEU A 114 16.95 -3.50 -6.29
CA LEU A 114 15.68 -3.55 -7.02
C LEU A 114 15.46 -2.28 -7.88
N VAL A 115 15.71 -1.10 -7.32
CA VAL A 115 15.60 0.18 -8.07
C VAL A 115 16.59 0.21 -9.25
N GLN A 116 17.80 -0.32 -9.06
CA GLN A 116 18.79 -0.45 -10.14
C GLN A 116 18.33 -1.43 -11.23
N SER A 117 17.79 -2.59 -10.87
CA SER A 117 17.24 -3.55 -11.83
C SER A 117 16.08 -2.96 -12.64
N ILE A 118 15.20 -2.19 -11.98
CA ILE A 118 14.13 -1.45 -12.65
C ILE A 118 14.71 -0.42 -13.64
N PHE A 119 15.72 0.35 -13.22
CA PHE A 119 16.39 1.31 -14.09
C PHE A 119 17.00 0.64 -15.33
N GLU A 120 17.70 -0.48 -15.17
CA GLU A 120 18.35 -1.20 -16.25
C GLU A 120 17.35 -1.74 -17.29
N ASN A 121 16.20 -2.20 -16.83
CA ASN A 121 15.15 -2.80 -17.66
C ASN A 121 14.17 -1.79 -18.26
N LEU A 122 14.37 -0.47 -18.09
CA LEU A 122 13.58 0.56 -18.77
C LEU A 122 14.19 0.94 -20.13
N THR A 123 13.32 1.33 -21.08
CA THR A 123 13.72 2.03 -22.31
C THR A 123 14.28 3.42 -21.97
N PRO A 124 15.22 3.98 -22.76
CA PRO A 124 15.56 5.40 -22.67
C PRO A 124 14.30 6.26 -22.82
N GLY A 125 14.05 7.17 -21.87
CA GLY A 125 12.81 7.95 -21.80
C GLY A 125 11.63 7.25 -21.08
N GLY A 126 11.77 5.97 -20.72
CA GLY A 126 10.79 5.21 -19.94
C GLY A 126 10.69 5.68 -18.49
N TRP A 127 9.59 5.34 -17.82
CA TRP A 127 9.29 5.82 -16.46
C TRP A 127 9.24 4.69 -15.43
N ALA A 128 9.72 4.96 -14.22
CA ALA A 128 9.44 4.13 -13.06
C ALA A 128 8.58 4.91 -12.07
N GLU A 129 7.60 4.26 -11.48
CA GLU A 129 6.83 4.78 -10.35
C GLU A 129 6.82 3.78 -9.20
N PHE A 130 7.14 4.29 -8.01
CA PHE A 130 7.24 3.58 -6.76
C PHE A 130 6.20 4.14 -5.80
N GLN A 131 5.44 3.26 -5.17
CA GLN A 131 4.39 3.62 -4.25
C GLN A 131 4.47 2.77 -2.99
N ASP A 132 4.97 3.33 -1.89
CA ASP A 132 5.22 2.53 -0.69
C ASP A 132 5.06 3.28 0.62
N PHE A 133 5.01 2.52 1.71
CA PHE A 133 4.66 2.99 3.03
C PHE A 133 5.88 3.46 3.84
N ASP A 134 5.63 4.37 4.76
CA ASP A 134 6.24 4.35 6.07
C ASP A 134 5.23 3.70 7.04
N LEU A 135 5.47 2.43 7.43
CA LEU A 135 4.56 1.70 8.30
C LEU A 135 4.59 2.17 9.77
N GLN A 136 5.40 3.17 10.13
CA GLN A 136 5.38 3.74 11.47
C GLN A 136 4.07 4.49 11.70
N TYR A 137 3.27 4.01 12.66
CA TYR A 137 2.08 4.74 13.07
C TYR A 137 2.42 5.86 14.03
N TYR A 138 1.71 6.97 13.90
CA TYR A 138 1.80 8.13 14.77
C TYR A 138 0.45 8.83 14.87
N SER A 139 0.36 9.81 15.77
CA SER A 139 -0.76 10.76 15.86
C SER A 139 -0.17 12.15 16.09
N GLU A 140 -0.67 13.18 15.41
CA GLU A 140 -0.16 14.55 15.56
C GLU A 140 -0.63 15.22 16.85
N ASP A 141 -1.74 14.76 17.44
CA ASP A 141 -2.34 15.32 18.65
C ASP A 141 -1.99 14.54 19.94
N GLY A 142 -1.16 13.52 19.83
CA GLY A 142 -0.76 12.67 20.95
C GLY A 142 -1.82 11.67 21.43
N SER A 143 -2.88 11.45 20.66
CA SER A 143 -3.92 10.44 20.96
C SER A 143 -3.39 9.00 20.91
N LEU A 144 -2.36 8.72 20.12
CA LEU A 144 -1.62 7.47 20.10
C LEU A 144 -0.31 7.61 20.86
N THR A 145 -0.10 6.75 21.85
CA THR A 145 1.05 6.82 22.77
C THR A 145 1.65 5.44 23.04
N GLU A 146 2.83 5.39 23.66
CA GLU A 146 3.54 4.15 24.03
C GLU A 146 2.77 3.24 25.00
N SER A 147 1.74 3.75 25.70
CA SER A 147 0.89 2.90 26.53
C SER A 147 -0.06 2.03 25.72
N HIS A 148 -0.40 2.45 24.49
CA HIS A 148 -1.35 1.77 23.62
C HIS A 148 -0.74 0.51 23.01
N ASP A 149 -1.53 -0.54 22.94
CA ASP A 149 -1.12 -1.82 22.36
C ASP A 149 -0.92 -1.73 20.85
N THR A 150 -1.61 -0.82 20.18
CA THR A 150 -1.45 -0.48 18.75
C THR A 150 -0.03 -0.02 18.44
N LEU A 151 0.51 0.91 19.24
CA LEU A 151 1.87 1.42 19.03
C LEU A 151 2.92 0.35 19.38
N LYS A 152 2.69 -0.42 20.47
CA LYS A 152 3.55 -1.58 20.79
C LYS A 152 3.57 -2.61 19.67
N TRP A 153 2.40 -2.90 19.09
CA TRP A 153 2.26 -3.87 18.01
C TRP A 153 3.03 -3.44 16.76
N ILE A 154 2.79 -2.23 16.25
CA ILE A 154 3.47 -1.77 15.05
C ILE A 154 4.98 -1.67 15.28
N ASN A 155 5.43 -1.10 16.40
CA ASN A 155 6.87 -1.01 16.73
C ASN A 155 7.53 -2.40 16.81
N THR A 156 6.82 -3.39 17.35
CA THR A 156 7.29 -4.78 17.40
C THR A 156 7.39 -5.40 16.01
N LEU A 157 6.41 -5.15 15.15
CA LEU A 157 6.38 -5.59 13.75
C LEU A 157 7.56 -4.99 12.97
N LEU A 158 7.77 -3.66 13.06
CA LEU A 158 8.87 -2.98 12.37
C LEU A 158 10.23 -3.53 12.84
N LYS A 159 10.38 -3.77 14.14
CA LYS A 159 11.60 -4.37 14.72
C LYS A 159 11.83 -5.79 14.21
N ALA A 160 10.78 -6.60 14.09
CA ALA A 160 10.88 -7.96 13.57
C ALA A 160 11.28 -7.98 12.09
N ALA A 161 10.68 -7.12 11.26
CA ALA A 161 11.02 -7.00 9.84
C ALA A 161 12.49 -6.60 9.66
N ARG A 162 12.96 -5.59 10.39
CA ARG A 162 14.37 -5.14 10.32
C ARG A 162 15.37 -6.20 10.79
N LYS A 163 14.99 -7.13 11.68
CA LYS A 163 15.86 -8.24 12.11
C LYS A 163 16.17 -9.26 11.01
N ILE A 164 15.34 -9.31 9.97
CA ILE A 164 15.52 -10.20 8.81
C ILE A 164 15.88 -9.40 7.55
N ASP A 165 16.45 -8.20 7.75
CA ASP A 165 16.90 -7.28 6.70
C ASP A 165 15.80 -6.89 5.71
N ARG A 166 14.55 -6.83 6.17
CA ARG A 166 13.41 -6.34 5.39
C ARG A 166 13.00 -4.97 5.91
N ASP A 167 13.13 -3.93 5.08
CA ASP A 167 12.79 -2.57 5.49
C ASP A 167 11.26 -2.36 5.47
N PRO A 168 10.62 -2.12 6.63
CA PRO A 168 9.18 -1.88 6.69
C PRO A 168 8.78 -0.43 6.38
N CYS A 169 9.74 0.48 6.20
CA CYS A 169 9.48 1.90 5.95
C CYS A 169 10.24 2.43 4.72
N PRO A 170 10.18 1.76 3.55
CA PRO A 170 10.98 2.13 2.39
C PRO A 170 10.62 3.50 1.80
N GLY A 171 9.38 3.98 2.02
CA GLY A 171 8.84 5.18 1.38
C GLY A 171 9.74 6.42 1.50
N VAL A 172 10.31 6.64 2.69
CA VAL A 172 11.19 7.79 2.97
C VAL A 172 12.50 7.78 2.18
N SER A 173 12.94 6.59 1.76
CA SER A 173 14.23 6.37 1.08
C SER A 173 14.09 6.24 -0.44
N LEU A 174 12.87 6.06 -0.96
CA LEU A 174 12.61 5.86 -2.39
C LEU A 174 13.22 6.96 -3.26
N GLU A 175 13.00 8.24 -2.92
CA GLU A 175 13.53 9.36 -3.71
C GLU A 175 15.06 9.34 -3.78
N LYS A 176 15.72 8.95 -2.68
CA LYS A 176 17.18 8.81 -2.63
C LYS A 176 17.62 7.72 -3.58
N TRP A 177 17.08 6.50 -3.46
CA TRP A 177 17.47 5.37 -4.30
C TRP A 177 17.20 5.61 -5.79
N VAL A 178 16.07 6.24 -6.11
CA VAL A 178 15.73 6.62 -7.49
C VAL A 178 16.73 7.63 -8.06
N LYS A 179 17.15 8.64 -7.29
CA LYS A 179 18.20 9.58 -7.73
C LYS A 179 19.56 8.90 -7.89
N GLU A 180 19.93 8.03 -6.95
CA GLU A 180 21.21 7.32 -6.96
C GLU A 180 21.33 6.34 -8.14
N ALA A 181 20.23 5.71 -8.56
CA ALA A 181 20.19 4.83 -9.74
C ALA A 181 20.33 5.58 -11.08
N GLY A 182 20.19 6.93 -11.08
CA GLY A 182 20.42 7.75 -12.27
C GLY A 182 19.15 8.24 -13.00
N PHE A 183 17.97 8.08 -12.39
CA PHE A 183 16.74 8.67 -12.93
C PHE A 183 16.78 10.20 -12.95
N LYS A 184 16.15 10.81 -13.96
CA LYS A 184 15.89 12.25 -14.10
C LYS A 184 14.41 12.56 -13.86
N ASN A 185 14.05 13.84 -13.80
CA ASN A 185 12.67 14.30 -13.59
C ASN A 185 12.00 13.68 -12.34
N VAL A 186 12.82 13.42 -11.30
CA VAL A 186 12.36 12.73 -10.09
C VAL A 186 11.42 13.63 -9.30
N THR A 187 10.23 13.12 -9.02
CA THR A 187 9.23 13.78 -8.16
C THR A 187 8.87 12.86 -7.01
N HIS A 188 8.67 13.45 -5.83
CA HIS A 188 8.27 12.75 -4.62
C HIS A 188 7.06 13.44 -4.01
N HIS A 189 6.00 12.67 -3.78
CA HIS A 189 4.80 13.09 -3.06
C HIS A 189 4.63 12.24 -1.81
N ARG A 190 4.45 12.91 -0.67
CA ARG A 190 4.12 12.28 0.60
C ARG A 190 2.67 12.58 0.96
N PHE A 191 1.92 11.54 1.30
CA PHE A 191 0.54 11.59 1.72
C PHE A 191 0.43 11.07 3.14
N ARG A 192 -0.35 11.77 3.99
CA ARG A 192 -0.70 11.27 5.32
C ARG A 192 -2.01 10.54 5.21
N PHE A 193 -2.07 9.30 5.68
CA PHE A 193 -3.29 8.51 5.64
C PHE A 193 -3.76 8.12 7.04
N PRO A 194 -5.05 8.37 7.35
CA PRO A 194 -5.64 8.04 8.63
C PRO A 194 -5.91 6.54 8.72
N ILE A 195 -6.03 6.05 9.94
CA ILE A 195 -6.55 4.72 10.27
C ILE A 195 -7.81 4.92 11.11
N GLY A 196 -8.96 4.62 10.53
CA GLY A 196 -10.27 4.75 11.15
C GLY A 196 -11.03 6.04 10.80
N PRO A 197 -12.29 6.17 11.25
CA PRO A 197 -13.22 7.23 10.85
C PRO A 197 -13.13 8.47 11.74
N TRP A 198 -11.93 8.82 12.19
CA TRP A 198 -11.68 10.02 12.99
C TRP A 198 -11.53 11.33 12.19
N PRO A 199 -11.10 11.35 10.90
CA PRO A 199 -11.01 12.58 10.15
C PRO A 199 -12.37 13.27 9.96
N ARG A 200 -12.38 14.60 9.99
CA ARG A 200 -13.55 15.42 9.67
C ARG A 200 -13.86 15.43 8.17
N ASP A 201 -12.82 15.48 7.34
CA ASP A 201 -12.97 15.47 5.88
C ASP A 201 -13.60 14.15 5.41
N PRO A 202 -14.71 14.17 4.64
CA PRO A 202 -15.41 12.95 4.23
C PRO A 202 -14.55 11.98 3.41
N LYS A 203 -13.66 12.49 2.56
CA LYS A 203 -12.79 11.66 1.72
C LYS A 203 -11.69 11.01 2.57
N MET A 204 -11.07 11.75 3.47
CA MET A 204 -10.08 11.20 4.40
C MET A 204 -10.71 10.21 5.38
N LYS A 205 -11.95 10.44 5.81
CA LYS A 205 -12.72 9.49 6.62
C LYS A 205 -12.93 8.17 5.87
N GLU A 206 -13.34 8.24 4.60
CA GLU A 206 -13.48 7.05 3.74
C GLU A 206 -12.14 6.30 3.57
N ILE A 207 -11.05 7.01 3.25
CA ILE A 207 -9.70 6.41 3.18
C ILE A 207 -9.32 5.75 4.51
N GLY A 208 -9.60 6.41 5.63
CA GLY A 208 -9.34 5.90 6.97
C GLY A 208 -10.10 4.62 7.27
N MET A 209 -11.34 4.51 6.80
CA MET A 209 -12.14 3.29 6.93
C MET A 209 -11.60 2.13 6.11
N TYR A 210 -11.14 2.37 4.87
CA TYR A 210 -10.47 1.33 4.09
C TYR A 210 -9.19 0.84 4.78
N ASN A 211 -8.34 1.77 5.25
CA ASN A 211 -7.12 1.41 5.97
C ASN A 211 -7.42 0.63 7.26
N LEU A 212 -8.43 1.06 8.03
CA LEU A 212 -8.86 0.32 9.23
C LEU A 212 -9.29 -1.10 8.85
N SER A 213 -10.14 -1.26 7.84
CA SER A 213 -10.59 -2.57 7.37
C SER A 213 -9.42 -3.47 6.97
N GLN A 214 -8.46 -2.93 6.19
CA GLN A 214 -7.27 -3.67 5.77
C GLN A 214 -6.43 -4.13 6.97
N VAL A 215 -6.18 -3.24 7.93
CA VAL A 215 -5.41 -3.56 9.15
C VAL A 215 -6.14 -4.62 9.98
N LEU A 216 -7.45 -4.48 10.21
CA LEU A 216 -8.22 -5.42 11.02
C LEU A 216 -8.30 -6.82 10.42
N GLN A 217 -8.43 -6.93 9.09
CA GLN A 217 -8.46 -8.21 8.39
C GLN A 217 -7.07 -8.87 8.31
N GLY A 218 -6.01 -8.07 8.15
CA GLY A 218 -4.65 -8.58 8.00
C GLY A 218 -3.86 -8.77 9.29
N LEU A 219 -4.33 -8.24 10.42
CA LEU A 219 -3.57 -8.09 11.68
C LEU A 219 -2.86 -9.38 12.12
N GLU A 220 -3.53 -10.53 12.04
CA GLU A 220 -2.96 -11.82 12.40
C GLU A 220 -1.96 -12.32 11.34
N GLY A 221 -2.27 -12.19 10.05
CA GLY A 221 -1.39 -12.55 8.95
C GLY A 221 -0.07 -11.76 8.94
N PHE A 222 -0.14 -10.46 9.24
CA PHE A 222 1.03 -9.59 9.37
C PHE A 222 1.92 -9.97 10.57
N SER A 223 1.31 -10.48 11.63
CA SER A 223 1.99 -10.65 12.93
C SER A 223 2.57 -12.04 13.12
N LEU A 224 1.82 -13.10 12.78
CA LEU A 224 2.14 -14.47 13.21
C LEU A 224 3.54 -14.91 12.78
N ARG A 225 3.88 -14.77 11.49
CA ARG A 225 5.20 -15.18 10.96
C ARG A 225 6.32 -14.38 11.63
N LEU A 226 6.20 -13.05 11.68
CA LEU A 226 7.23 -12.18 12.22
C LEU A 226 7.41 -12.36 13.72
N PHE A 227 6.34 -12.50 14.49
CA PHE A 227 6.40 -12.52 15.94
C PHE A 227 6.81 -13.92 16.43
N CYS A 228 6.25 -14.99 15.87
CA CYS A 228 6.59 -16.33 16.28
C CYS A 228 7.98 -16.75 15.76
N ASP A 229 8.25 -16.60 14.46
CA ASP A 229 9.46 -17.20 13.88
C ASP A 229 10.70 -16.31 14.03
N VAL A 230 10.53 -14.98 14.06
CA VAL A 230 11.66 -14.04 14.21
C VAL A 230 11.86 -13.60 15.66
N LEU A 231 10.79 -13.40 16.43
CA LEU A 231 10.87 -12.93 17.81
C LEU A 231 10.68 -14.04 18.86
N GLY A 232 10.26 -15.24 18.48
CA GLY A 232 10.08 -16.37 19.39
C GLY A 232 8.86 -16.27 20.30
N TRP A 233 7.87 -15.45 19.94
CA TRP A 233 6.63 -15.32 20.71
C TRP A 233 5.77 -16.58 20.56
N ARG A 234 5.02 -16.91 21.60
CA ARG A 234 3.98 -17.93 21.48
C ARG A 234 2.80 -17.38 20.69
N GLN A 235 2.13 -18.24 19.93
CA GLN A 235 0.97 -17.85 19.12
C GLN A 235 -0.13 -17.21 19.98
N GLU A 236 -0.36 -17.71 21.20
CA GLU A 236 -1.37 -17.16 22.11
C GLU A 236 -1.04 -15.72 22.52
N GLU A 237 0.24 -15.39 22.70
CA GLU A 237 0.67 -14.03 23.04
C GLU A 237 0.40 -13.05 21.89
N VAL A 238 0.64 -13.50 20.65
CA VAL A 238 0.34 -12.73 19.44
C VAL A 238 -1.16 -12.49 19.34
N LEU A 239 -2.00 -13.52 19.51
CA LEU A 239 -3.45 -13.40 19.42
C LEU A 239 -4.04 -12.49 20.52
N VAL A 240 -3.46 -12.51 21.73
CA VAL A 240 -3.87 -11.58 22.80
C VAL A 240 -3.53 -10.14 22.43
N LEU A 241 -2.33 -9.88 21.89
CA LEU A 241 -1.95 -8.55 21.46
C LEU A 241 -2.83 -8.06 20.31
N THR A 242 -3.02 -8.86 19.26
CA THR A 242 -3.81 -8.48 18.07
C THR A 242 -5.27 -8.19 18.44
N SER A 243 -5.84 -8.92 19.42
CA SER A 243 -7.18 -8.66 19.96
C SER A 243 -7.28 -7.28 20.64
N LYS A 244 -6.27 -6.89 21.42
CA LYS A 244 -6.22 -5.56 22.06
C LYS A 244 -6.08 -4.44 21.03
N VAL A 245 -5.21 -4.62 20.04
CA VAL A 245 -5.04 -3.67 18.91
C VAL A 245 -6.36 -3.49 18.15
N ARG A 246 -7.07 -4.58 17.85
CA ARG A 246 -8.39 -4.53 17.19
C ARG A 246 -9.40 -3.70 17.98
N LYS A 247 -9.37 -3.77 19.32
CA LYS A 247 -10.24 -2.96 20.18
C LYS A 247 -9.85 -1.49 20.18
N GLU A 248 -8.55 -1.19 20.24
CA GLU A 248 -8.04 0.18 20.21
C GLU A 248 -8.30 0.87 18.87
N LEU A 249 -8.01 0.23 17.74
CA LEU A 249 -8.20 0.84 16.42
C LEU A 249 -9.68 1.12 16.05
N LYS A 250 -10.63 0.43 16.71
CA LYS A 250 -12.06 0.74 16.60
C LYS A 250 -12.47 1.94 17.46
N ASN A 251 -11.61 2.41 18.37
CA ASN A 251 -11.87 3.59 19.17
C ASN A 251 -11.55 4.86 18.37
N ARG A 252 -12.58 5.67 18.11
CA ARG A 252 -12.47 6.92 17.35
C ARG A 252 -11.64 8.00 18.04
N SER A 253 -11.34 7.85 19.33
CA SER A 253 -10.47 8.78 20.06
C SER A 253 -8.98 8.60 19.77
N ILE A 254 -8.58 7.56 19.01
CA ILE A 254 -7.20 7.31 18.60
C ILE A 254 -7.06 7.77 17.15
N HIS A 255 -6.36 8.88 16.94
CA HIS A 255 -6.14 9.48 15.62
C HIS A 255 -4.86 8.93 14.98
N ALA A 256 -4.78 7.60 14.88
CA ALA A 256 -3.64 6.94 14.28
C ALA A 256 -3.58 7.25 12.77
N GLN A 257 -2.38 7.50 12.27
CA GLN A 257 -2.06 7.71 10.86
C GLN A 257 -0.66 7.19 10.53
N PHE A 258 -0.38 7.07 9.24
CA PHE A 258 0.91 6.70 8.68
C PHE A 258 1.16 7.48 7.38
N ASP A 259 2.40 7.44 6.88
CA ASP A 259 2.78 8.13 5.64
C ASP A 259 2.85 7.16 4.45
N PHE A 260 2.40 7.64 3.29
CA PHE A 260 2.49 6.94 2.02
C PHE A 260 3.24 7.80 1.02
N HIS A 261 4.17 7.19 0.30
CA HIS A 261 5.11 7.87 -0.56
C HIS A 261 4.90 7.43 -2.00
N VAL A 262 4.77 8.39 -2.90
CA VAL A 262 4.73 8.19 -4.35
C VAL A 262 5.95 8.88 -4.93
N VAL A 263 6.86 8.09 -5.51
CA VAL A 263 8.08 8.58 -6.15
C VAL A 263 8.11 8.09 -7.58
N TYR A 264 8.31 8.98 -8.53
CA TYR A 264 8.47 8.58 -9.93
C TYR A 264 9.62 9.33 -10.59
N GLY A 265 10.26 8.69 -11.56
CA GLY A 265 11.41 9.21 -12.29
C GLY A 265 11.51 8.63 -13.68
N GLN A 266 12.21 9.36 -14.56
CA GLN A 266 12.39 9.01 -15.96
C GLN A 266 13.82 8.56 -16.24
N LYS A 267 13.99 7.46 -16.97
CA LYS A 267 15.30 7.05 -17.46
C LYS A 267 15.82 8.05 -18.52
N PRO A 268 17.06 8.53 -18.41
CA PRO A 268 17.65 9.48 -19.36
C PRO A 268 17.68 9.03 -20.82
#